data_AF-A0A7C7UIE9-F1
#
_entry.id   AF-A0A7C7UIE9-F1
#
_cell.length_a   1.000
_cell.length_b   1.000
_cell.length_c   1.000
_cell.angle_alpha   90.00
_cell.angle_beta   90.00
_cell.angle_gamma   90.00
#
_symmetry.space_group_name_H-M   'P 1'
#
loop_
_entity.id
_entity.type
_entity.pdbx_description
1 polymer ?
#
loop_
_entity_poly.entity_id
_entity_poly.type
_entity_poly.pdbx_seq_one_letter_code
_entity_poly.pdbx_strand_id
1 'polypeptide(L)'
;MKLGTRLLPVVLLAGCSSPPVTIYSDDNVVFRGTITRQPENVVALRMDGDGTTCSGTLTLPEGAGIVNGTIRCTDGREGSFVATVDDAYSVAVGELDGGAAFAMLIDLQDKGKIE
;
A
#
# COMPACT_ATOMS: atom_id res chain seq x y z
N MET A 1 29.37 -39.65 -29.76
CA MET A 1 28.45 -38.52 -29.56
C MET A 1 27.81 -38.65 -28.19
N LYS A 2 28.06 -37.73 -27.25
CA LYS A 2 27.43 -37.71 -25.92
C LYS A 2 26.88 -36.30 -25.72
N LEU A 3 25.56 -36.13 -25.87
CA LEU A 3 24.87 -34.90 -25.47
C LEU A 3 24.68 -34.94 -23.96
N GLY A 4 25.54 -34.24 -23.23
CA GLY A 4 25.35 -33.96 -21.82
C GLY A 4 24.36 -32.81 -21.67
N THR A 5 23.09 -33.12 -21.46
CA THR A 5 22.05 -32.13 -21.18
C THR A 5 22.33 -31.46 -19.84
N ARG A 6 22.81 -30.21 -19.89
CA ARG A 6 22.94 -29.37 -18.70
C ARG A 6 21.55 -28.88 -18.29
N LEU A 7 21.06 -29.37 -17.16
CA LEU A 7 19.91 -28.79 -16.46
C LEU A 7 20.35 -27.44 -15.88
N LEU A 8 19.85 -26.34 -16.43
CA LEU A 8 19.94 -25.02 -15.78
C LEU A 8 18.95 -24.99 -14.60
N PRO A 9 19.36 -24.55 -13.40
CA PRO A 9 18.42 -24.28 -12.33
C PRO A 9 17.62 -23.01 -12.69
N VAL A 10 16.34 -23.18 -13.00
CA VAL A 10 15.38 -22.07 -13.04
C VAL A 10 15.15 -21.64 -11.60
N VAL A 11 15.83 -20.57 -11.18
CA VAL A 11 15.52 -19.88 -9.93
C VAL A 11 14.18 -19.18 -10.14
N LEU A 12 13.11 -19.80 -9.65
CA LEU A 12 11.80 -19.16 -9.50
C LEU A 12 11.95 -18.07 -8.43
N LEU A 13 12.28 -16.85 -8.84
CA LEU A 13 12.04 -15.65 -8.06
C LEU A 13 10.51 -15.54 -7.91
N ALA A 14 9.97 -16.09 -6.82
CA ALA A 14 8.64 -15.74 -6.35
C ALA A 14 8.66 -14.22 -6.11
N GLY A 15 8.13 -13.47 -7.07
CA GLY A 15 8.01 -12.03 -6.92
C GLY A 15 7.08 -11.77 -5.76
N CYS A 16 7.61 -11.29 -4.63
CA CYS A 16 6.81 -10.66 -3.60
C CYS A 16 6.19 -9.40 -4.23
N SER A 17 5.01 -9.55 -4.86
CA SER A 17 4.21 -8.43 -5.30
C SER A 17 3.68 -7.74 -4.07
N SER A 18 4.03 -6.47 -3.88
CA SER A 18 3.40 -5.65 -2.85
C SER A 18 1.92 -5.46 -3.22
N PRO A 19 0.98 -5.59 -2.27
CA PRO A 19 -0.42 -5.33 -2.54
C PRO A 19 -0.64 -3.88 -3.01
N PRO A 20 -1.62 -3.65 -3.90
CA PRO A 20 -1.87 -2.33 -4.44
C PRO A 20 -2.56 -1.40 -3.43
N VAL A 21 -2.30 -0.11 -3.57
CA VAL A 21 -3.11 0.97 -2.95
C VAL A 21 -3.57 1.94 -4.03
N THR A 22 -4.82 2.39 -3.96
CA THR A 22 -5.38 3.38 -4.88
C THR A 22 -6.01 4.52 -4.10
N ILE A 23 -5.70 5.77 -4.48
CA ILE A 23 -6.35 6.97 -3.96
C ILE A 23 -7.27 7.56 -5.02
N TYR A 24 -8.48 7.91 -4.59
CA TYR A 24 -9.49 8.64 -5.32
C TYR A 24 -9.71 10.03 -4.72
N SER A 25 -9.94 11.03 -5.56
CA SER A 25 -10.43 12.37 -5.16
C SER A 25 -11.49 12.78 -6.16
N ASP A 26 -12.65 13.24 -5.68
CA ASP A 26 -13.79 13.63 -6.52
C ASP A 26 -14.09 12.62 -7.66
N ASP A 27 -14.17 11.33 -7.29
CA ASP A 27 -14.39 10.17 -8.18
C ASP A 27 -13.30 9.88 -9.25
N ASN A 28 -12.19 10.60 -9.25
CA ASN A 28 -11.04 10.35 -10.12
C ASN A 28 -9.93 9.61 -9.38
N VAL A 29 -9.27 8.65 -10.04
CA VAL A 29 -8.04 8.04 -9.52
C VAL A 29 -6.93 9.08 -9.61
N VAL A 30 -6.43 9.53 -8.45
CA VAL A 30 -5.36 10.54 -8.40
C VAL A 30 -4.00 9.88 -8.16
N PHE A 31 -3.95 8.81 -7.36
CA PHE A 31 -2.70 8.12 -7.09
C PHE A 31 -2.86 6.60 -7.11
N ARG A 32 -1.82 5.90 -7.55
CA ARG A 32 -1.68 4.44 -7.45
C ARG A 32 -0.36 4.10 -6.83
N GLY A 33 -0.33 3.01 -6.09
CA GLY A 33 0.82 2.71 -5.28
C GLY A 33 0.88 1.28 -4.81
N THR A 34 1.81 1.07 -3.90
CA THR A 34 2.05 -0.20 -3.24
C THR A 34 2.12 -0.03 -1.74
N ILE A 35 1.86 -1.12 -1.04
CA ILE A 35 2.09 -1.21 0.38
C ILE A 35 3.29 -2.08 0.71
N THR A 36 4.00 -1.69 1.76
CA THR A 36 5.08 -2.49 2.34
C THR A 36 4.76 -2.73 3.80
N ARG A 37 4.58 -4.00 4.18
CA ARG A 37 4.47 -4.38 5.59
C ARG A 37 5.83 -4.15 6.27
N GLN A 38 5.79 -3.43 7.37
CA GLN A 38 6.92 -3.24 8.27
C GLN A 38 6.71 -4.09 9.54
N PRO A 39 7.77 -4.28 10.36
CA PRO A 39 7.62 -4.85 11.68
C PRO A 39 6.56 -4.11 12.52
N GLU A 40 6.11 -4.75 13.61
CA GLU A 40 5.23 -4.10 14.61
C GLU A 40 3.86 -3.67 14.07
N ASN A 41 3.31 -4.43 13.11
CA ASN A 41 1.99 -4.17 12.50
C ASN A 41 1.89 -2.82 11.76
N VAL A 42 3.01 -2.23 11.35
CA VAL A 42 3.01 -0.99 10.56
C VAL A 42 2.94 -1.31 9.07
N VAL A 43 2.15 -0.54 8.32
CA VAL A 43 2.10 -0.56 6.86
C VAL A 43 2.61 0.78 6.36
N ALA A 44 3.64 0.75 5.51
CA ALA A 44 4.06 1.90 4.75
C ALA A 44 3.36 1.93 3.40
N LEU A 45 2.86 3.10 3.04
CA LEU A 45 2.17 3.39 1.79
C LEU A 45 3.11 4.21 0.91
N ARG A 46 3.27 3.82 -0.35
CA ARG A 46 3.92 4.64 -1.37
C ARG A 46 2.99 4.74 -2.56
N MET A 47 2.68 5.96 -2.97
CA MET A 47 1.69 6.27 -4.00
C MET A 47 2.27 7.30 -4.97
N ASP A 48 2.04 7.12 -6.27
CA ASP A 48 2.54 7.99 -7.32
C ASP A 48 1.36 8.38 -8.25
N GLY A 49 1.32 9.64 -8.69
CA GLY A 49 0.21 10.19 -9.48
C GLY A 49 0.35 11.69 -9.75
N ASP A 50 -0.12 12.16 -10.90
CA ASP A 50 -0.05 13.57 -11.33
C ASP A 50 1.33 14.24 -11.14
N GLY A 51 2.40 13.50 -11.44
CA GLY A 51 3.78 13.98 -11.31
C GLY A 51 4.26 14.16 -9.86
N THR A 52 3.49 13.70 -8.89
CA THR A 52 3.77 13.78 -7.45
C THR A 52 3.85 12.39 -6.84
N THR A 53 4.72 12.22 -5.85
CA THR A 53 4.77 11.02 -5.02
C THR A 53 4.25 11.37 -3.63
N CYS A 54 3.38 10.53 -3.08
CA CYS A 54 2.95 10.61 -1.69
C CYS A 54 3.35 9.35 -0.92
N SER A 55 3.70 9.52 0.35
CA SER A 55 4.04 8.44 1.27
C SER A 55 3.25 8.59 2.55
N GLY A 56 2.86 7.47 3.15
CA GLY A 56 2.14 7.47 4.41
C GLY A 56 2.44 6.24 5.24
N THR A 57 1.99 6.25 6.48
CA THR A 57 2.09 5.10 7.38
C THR A 57 0.75 4.85 8.06
N LEU A 58 0.48 3.58 8.33
CA LEU A 58 -0.69 3.11 9.04
C LEU A 58 -0.28 2.04 10.04
N THR A 59 -0.58 2.23 11.31
CA THR A 59 -0.43 1.16 12.31
C THR A 59 -1.69 0.31 12.30
N LEU A 60 -1.57 -0.96 11.95
CA LEU A 60 -2.69 -1.89 11.94
C LEU A 60 -3.03 -2.33 13.37
N PRO A 61 -4.32 -2.37 13.75
CA PRO A 61 -4.74 -3.00 14.99
C PRO A 61 -4.55 -4.53 14.93
N GLU A 62 -4.57 -5.20 16.09
CA GLU A 62 -4.51 -6.68 16.18
C GLU A 62 -5.75 -7.40 15.60
N GLY A 63 -6.77 -6.64 15.18
CA GLY A 63 -7.99 -7.14 14.53
C GLY A 63 -8.69 -6.02 13.76
N ALA A 64 -9.97 -6.20 13.45
CA ALA A 64 -10.75 -5.14 12.81
C ALA A 64 -10.84 -3.89 13.71
N GLY A 65 -10.71 -2.72 13.12
CA GLY A 65 -10.68 -1.48 13.89
C GLY A 65 -10.58 -0.22 13.05
N ILE A 66 -10.71 0.92 13.73
CA ILE A 66 -10.54 2.25 13.14
C ILE A 66 -9.20 2.80 13.61
N VAL A 67 -8.36 3.23 12.67
CA VAL A 67 -7.03 3.79 12.96
C VAL A 67 -6.81 5.08 12.17
N ASN A 68 -5.96 5.94 12.73
CA ASN A 68 -5.54 7.14 12.05
C ASN A 68 -4.22 6.88 11.31
N GLY A 69 -4.06 7.52 10.16
CA GLY A 69 -2.81 7.54 9.43
C GLY A 69 -2.51 8.93 8.91
N THR A 70 -1.28 9.11 8.44
CA THR A 70 -0.81 10.36 7.86
C THR A 70 -0.25 10.12 6.47
N ILE A 71 -0.31 11.15 5.63
CA ILE A 71 0.22 11.15 4.29
C ILE A 71 1.00 12.44 4.04
N ARG A 72 2.07 12.34 3.27
CA ARG A 72 2.92 13.46 2.86
C ARG A 72 3.33 13.29 1.42
N CYS A 73 3.19 14.36 0.64
CA CYS A 73 3.51 14.41 -0.76
C CYS A 73 4.79 15.21 -1.03
N THR A 74 5.48 14.90 -2.13
CA THR A 74 6.75 15.56 -2.52
C THR A 74 6.58 17.02 -2.92
N ASP A 75 5.36 17.44 -3.25
CA ASP A 75 4.98 18.83 -3.53
C ASP A 75 4.77 19.67 -2.25
N GLY A 76 4.90 19.05 -1.06
CA GLY A 76 4.79 19.70 0.23
C GLY A 76 3.41 19.60 0.88
N ARG A 77 2.40 19.04 0.21
CA ARG A 77 1.09 18.79 0.85
C ARG A 77 1.22 17.67 1.87
N GLU A 78 0.61 17.86 3.03
CA GLU A 78 0.47 16.85 4.07
C GLU A 78 -1.00 16.60 4.36
N GLY A 79 -1.34 15.52 5.05
CA GLY A 79 -2.72 15.19 5.35
C GLY A 79 -2.85 14.09 6.37
N SER A 80 -4.07 13.96 6.90
CA SER A 80 -4.45 12.89 7.81
C SER A 80 -5.64 12.14 7.25
N PHE A 81 -5.72 10.86 7.58
CA PHE A 81 -6.84 10.02 7.18
C PHE A 81 -7.26 9.09 8.32
N VAL A 82 -8.53 8.70 8.28
CA VAL A 82 -9.10 7.67 9.14
C VAL A 82 -9.33 6.44 8.28
N ALA A 83 -8.79 5.31 8.69
CA ALA A 83 -8.91 4.05 7.99
C ALA A 83 -9.71 3.04 8.83
N THR A 84 -10.70 2.41 8.19
CA THR A 84 -11.33 1.21 8.72
C THR A 84 -10.56 0.02 8.19
N VAL A 85 -9.88 -0.68 9.09
CA VAL A 85 -9.11 -1.90 8.79
C VAL A 85 -10.00 -3.10 9.05
N ASP A 86 -10.13 -3.95 8.04
CA ASP A 86 -10.69 -5.30 8.14
C ASP A 86 -9.66 -6.32 7.61
N ASP A 87 -9.92 -7.61 7.83
CA ASP A 87 -8.96 -8.70 7.63
C ASP A 87 -8.36 -8.75 6.21
N ALA A 88 -9.12 -8.35 5.18
CA ALA A 88 -8.69 -8.42 3.78
C ALA A 88 -8.38 -7.04 3.14
N TYR A 89 -8.97 -5.97 3.63
CA TYR A 89 -8.82 -4.64 3.04
C TYR A 89 -8.97 -3.54 4.10
N SER A 90 -8.44 -2.37 3.77
CA SER A 90 -8.69 -1.16 4.54
C SER A 90 -9.20 -0.05 3.63
N VAL A 91 -10.24 0.63 4.08
CA VAL A 91 -10.78 1.82 3.41
C VAL A 91 -10.44 3.03 4.27
N ALA A 92 -9.74 4.00 3.69
CA ALA A 92 -9.44 5.24 4.36
C ALA A 92 -10.08 6.44 3.68
N VAL A 93 -10.42 7.44 4.48
CA VAL A 93 -10.87 8.75 4.01
C VAL A 93 -10.08 9.82 4.73
N GLY A 94 -9.68 10.85 4.01
CA GLY A 94 -8.83 11.90 4.55
C GLY A 94 -8.88 13.17 3.74
N GLU A 95 -8.06 14.12 4.18
CA GLU A 95 -7.95 15.44 3.55
C GLU A 95 -6.48 15.82 3.51
N LEU A 96 -6.06 16.39 2.38
CA LEU A 96 -4.76 17.05 2.25
C LEU A 96 -4.89 18.53 2.62
N ASP A 97 -3.80 19.11 3.10
CA ASP A 97 -3.64 20.54 3.30
C ASP A 97 -4.06 21.29 2.04
N GLY A 98 -5.01 22.22 2.21
CA GLY A 98 -5.65 22.94 1.10
C GLY A 98 -7.07 22.49 0.79
N GLY A 99 -7.64 21.53 1.53
CA GLY A 99 -9.06 21.19 1.44
C GLY A 99 -9.39 20.01 0.53
N ALA A 100 -8.39 19.36 -0.06
CA ALA A 100 -8.60 18.30 -1.04
C ALA A 100 -8.92 16.98 -0.32
N ALA A 101 -10.18 16.58 -0.35
CA ALA A 101 -10.63 15.30 0.19
C ALA A 101 -10.15 14.14 -0.68
N PHE A 102 -9.85 13.00 -0.06
CA PHE A 102 -9.49 11.78 -0.75
C PHE A 102 -10.03 10.53 -0.06
N ALA A 103 -10.20 9.46 -0.82
CA ALA A 103 -10.50 8.12 -0.35
C ALA A 103 -9.39 7.16 -0.81
N MET A 104 -9.05 6.19 0.01
CA MET A 104 -8.00 5.20 -0.26
C MET A 104 -8.55 3.80 -0.09
N LEU A 105 -8.29 2.94 -1.05
CA LEU A 105 -8.47 1.50 -0.92
C LEU A 105 -7.09 0.85 -0.78
N ILE A 106 -6.87 0.20 0.36
CA ILE A 106 -5.64 -0.53 0.68
C ILE A 106 -5.99 -2.01 0.67
N ASP A 107 -5.42 -2.75 -0.27
CA ASP A 107 -5.57 -4.19 -0.26
C ASP A 107 -4.55 -4.80 0.72
N LEU A 108 -5.02 -5.55 1.72
CA LEU A 108 -4.16 -6.15 2.75
C LEU A 108 -3.87 -7.64 2.48
N GLN A 109 -4.09 -8.15 1.25
CA GLN A 109 -3.85 -9.57 0.95
C GLN A 109 -2.49 -10.03 1.49
N ASP A 110 -2.51 -11.27 1.95
CA ASP A 110 -1.56 -11.91 2.85
C ASP A 110 -1.61 -11.46 4.32
N LYS A 111 -2.53 -12.11 5.07
CA LYS A 111 -2.10 -12.92 6.25
C LYS A 111 -1.49 -14.24 5.77
N GLY A 112 -0.66 -14.18 4.73
CA GLY A 112 0.11 -15.31 4.24
C GLY A 112 0.96 -15.75 5.41
N LYS A 113 0.68 -16.95 5.90
CA LYS A 113 1.32 -17.58 7.04
C LYS A 113 2.81 -17.27 7.01
N ILE A 114 3.32 -16.71 8.10
CA ILE A 114 4.72 -16.90 8.45
C ILE A 114 4.80 -18.41 8.74
N GLU A 115 5.17 -19.20 7.73
CA GLU A 115 5.62 -20.59 7.92
C GLU A 115 7.02 -20.60 8.53
#